data_AF-A0A8K0KKI3-F1
#
_entry.id   AF-A0A8K0KKI3-F1
#
_cell.length_a   1.000
_cell.length_b   1.000
_cell.length_c   1.000
_cell.angle_alpha   90.00
_cell.angle_beta   90.00
_cell.angle_gamma   90.00
#
_symmetry.space_group_name_H-M   'P 1'
#
loop_
_entity.id
_entity.type
_entity.pdbx_description
1 polymer ?
#
loop_
_entity_poly.entity_id
_entity_poly.type
_entity_poly.pdbx_seq_one_letter_code
_entity_poly.pdbx_strand_id
1 'polypeptide(L)'
;MCFARELRSPDDVRQDLRAIVDGVPFVSQITPYLRNFAGALKEARANQEQQQDRRKLQADQRRRPAVCFRVWDKVLVKTHALSKASQGFTSKFAPRRDGPYVITFQKSPTTFQIAAPDATAVPLGVYHVSALTPFVPPATVPVPLKPIRRRGRPHKTAKPESTAPCSARRSHRVRRSPQRLSL
;
A
#
# COMPACT_ATOMS: atom_id res chain seq x y z
N MET A 1 -15.26 2.95 6.01
CA MET A 1 -15.67 3.20 7.41
C MET A 1 -16.12 4.65 7.52
N CYS A 2 -17.43 4.92 7.39
CA CYS A 2 -17.99 6.26 7.50
C CYS A 2 -18.26 6.57 8.98
N PHE A 3 -17.39 7.33 9.62
CA PHE A 3 -17.60 7.80 10.99
C PHE A 3 -18.50 9.05 11.09
N ALA A 4 -18.97 9.59 9.97
CA ALA A 4 -19.78 10.81 9.90
C ALA A 4 -20.92 10.74 8.88
N ARG A 5 -21.22 9.54 8.38
CA ARG A 5 -22.46 9.28 7.63
C ARG A 5 -23.30 8.39 8.53
N GLU A 6 -23.95 9.03 9.48
CA GLU A 6 -24.95 8.36 10.30
C GLU A 6 -26.05 7.89 9.35
N LEU A 7 -26.34 6.59 9.37
CA LEU A 7 -27.59 6.12 8.81
C LEU A 7 -28.68 6.82 9.62
N ARG A 8 -29.58 7.55 8.97
CA ARG A 8 -30.70 8.20 9.64
C ARG A 8 -31.46 7.12 10.40
N SER A 9 -31.28 7.06 11.71
CA SER A 9 -31.94 6.03 12.50
C SER A 9 -33.42 6.39 12.58
N PRO A 10 -34.35 5.42 12.58
CA PRO A 10 -35.76 5.70 12.82
C PRO A 10 -35.98 6.45 14.16
N ASP A 11 -35.03 6.36 15.09
CA ASP A 11 -34.99 7.09 16.36
C ASP A 11 -34.55 8.57 16.24
N ASP A 12 -34.01 9.03 15.10
CA ASP A 12 -33.62 10.44 14.86
C ASP A 12 -34.83 11.35 14.60
N VAL A 13 -36.03 10.77 14.48
CA VAL A 13 -37.26 11.55 14.49
C VAL A 13 -37.36 12.17 15.89
N ARG A 14 -37.36 13.50 15.95
CA ARG A 14 -37.52 14.33 17.16
C ARG A 14 -38.88 14.12 17.82
N GLN A 15 -39.12 12.91 18.30
CA GLN A 15 -40.29 12.55 19.08
C GLN A 15 -39.74 11.98 20.38
N ASP A 16 -39.77 12.80 21.43
CA ASP A 16 -39.52 12.32 22.78
C ASP A 16 -40.60 11.29 23.12
N LEU A 17 -40.28 10.00 22.95
CA LEU A 17 -41.22 8.90 23.20
C LEU A 17 -41.82 8.97 24.61
N ARG A 18 -41.04 9.48 25.58
CA ARG A 18 -41.56 9.76 26.94
C ARG A 18 -42.68 10.80 26.93
N ALA A 19 -42.49 11.92 26.22
CA ALA A 19 -43.51 12.97 26.12
C ALA A 19 -44.79 12.46 25.43
N ILE A 20 -44.66 11.55 24.47
CA ILE A 20 -45.81 10.89 23.83
C ILE A 20 -46.53 9.97 24.83
N VAL A 21 -45.78 9.16 25.57
CA VAL A 21 -46.33 8.22 26.57
C VAL A 21 -46.98 8.95 27.74
N ASP A 22 -46.47 10.12 28.14
CA ASP A 22 -47.06 10.93 29.21
C ASP A 22 -48.26 11.77 28.74
N GLY A 23 -48.39 12.01 27.43
CA GLY A 23 -49.52 12.72 26.82
C GLY A 23 -50.76 11.85 26.56
N VAL A 24 -50.65 10.52 26.65
CA VAL A 24 -51.78 9.59 26.46
C VAL A 24 -52.49 9.26 27.79
N PRO A 25 -53.81 8.99 27.77
CA PRO A 25 -54.53 8.56 28.96
C PRO A 25 -53.89 7.33 29.62
N PHE A 26 -53.84 7.32 30.96
CA PHE A 26 -53.22 6.23 31.71
C PHE A 26 -54.05 4.95 31.60
N VAL A 27 -53.42 3.89 31.09
CA VAL A 27 -53.97 2.53 31.02
C VAL A 27 -53.02 1.62 31.78
N SER A 28 -53.46 1.11 32.95
CA SER A 28 -52.61 0.37 33.89
C SER A 28 -51.88 -0.83 33.29
N GLN A 29 -52.45 -1.47 32.28
CA GLN A 29 -51.89 -2.64 31.60
C GLN A 29 -50.75 -2.30 30.64
N ILE A 30 -50.74 -1.09 30.07
CA ILE A 30 -49.89 -0.73 28.92
C ILE A 30 -48.90 0.37 29.27
N THR A 31 -49.35 1.42 29.97
CA THR A 31 -48.53 2.59 30.29
C THR A 31 -47.22 2.28 31.04
N PRO A 32 -47.15 1.39 32.05
CA PRO A 32 -45.88 1.10 32.72
C PRO A 32 -44.87 0.41 31.78
N TYR A 33 -45.34 -0.46 30.89
CA TYR A 33 -44.50 -1.11 29.89
C TYR A 33 -43.92 -0.10 28.90
N LEU A 34 -44.74 0.83 28.40
CA LEU A 34 -44.30 1.88 27.49
C LEU A 34 -43.28 2.84 28.14
N ARG A 35 -43.43 3.15 29.43
CA ARG A 35 -42.43 3.95 30.18
C ARG A 35 -41.09 3.25 30.27
N ASN A 36 -41.08 1.94 30.56
CA ASN A 36 -39.87 1.13 30.60
C ASN A 36 -39.22 1.05 29.21
N PHE A 37 -40.01 0.85 28.17
CA PHE A 37 -39.54 0.83 26.78
C PHE A 37 -38.91 2.15 26.36
N ALA A 38 -39.56 3.28 26.63
CA ALA A 38 -39.01 4.61 26.38
C ALA A 38 -37.74 4.89 27.20
N GLY A 39 -37.65 4.34 28.42
CA GLY A 39 -36.43 4.35 29.22
C GLY A 39 -35.29 3.56 28.57
N ALA A 40 -35.56 2.32 28.17
CA ALA A 40 -34.58 1.44 27.53
C ALA A 40 -34.04 2.02 26.22
N LEU A 41 -34.89 2.64 25.39
CA LEU A 41 -34.44 3.30 24.16
C LEU A 41 -33.56 4.53 24.43
N LYS A 42 -33.88 5.30 25.47
CA LYS A 42 -33.04 6.43 25.91
C LYS A 42 -31.65 5.94 26.35
N GLU A 43 -31.59 4.86 27.12
CA GLU A 43 -30.34 4.24 27.55
C GLU A 43 -29.56 3.64 26.37
N ALA A 44 -30.24 2.96 25.45
CA ALA A 44 -29.63 2.41 24.24
C ALA A 44 -28.98 3.50 23.38
N ARG A 45 -29.64 4.65 23.21
CA ARG A 45 -29.07 5.82 22.50
C ARG A 45 -27.83 6.36 23.20
N ALA A 46 -27.91 6.62 24.50
CA ALA A 46 -26.77 7.12 25.28
C ALA A 46 -25.58 6.16 25.23
N ASN A 47 -25.85 4.85 25.31
CA ASN A 47 -24.82 3.82 25.17
C ASN A 47 -24.23 3.82 23.76
N GLN A 48 -25.04 3.95 22.72
CA GLN A 48 -24.58 4.03 21.35
C GLN A 48 -23.65 5.23 21.13
N GLU A 49 -24.07 6.43 21.57
CA GLU A 49 -23.26 7.65 21.50
C GLU A 49 -21.91 7.46 22.21
N GLN A 50 -21.92 6.95 23.45
CA GLN A 50 -20.71 6.66 24.20
C GLN A 50 -19.79 5.67 23.47
N GLN A 51 -20.37 4.63 22.86
CA GLN A 51 -19.60 3.63 22.11
C GLN A 51 -19.06 4.20 20.80
N GLN A 52 -19.79 5.11 20.13
CA GLN A 52 -19.30 5.83 18.96
C GLN A 52 -18.09 6.70 19.32
N ASP A 53 -18.16 7.44 20.43
CA ASP A 53 -17.04 8.25 20.92
C ASP A 53 -15.82 7.38 21.27
N ARG A 54 -16.02 6.26 21.96
CA ARG A 54 -14.94 5.30 22.25
C ARG A 54 -14.29 4.76 20.97
N ARG A 55 -15.10 4.41 19.96
CA ARG A 55 -14.60 3.94 18.65
C ARG A 55 -13.84 5.04 17.92
N LYS A 56 -14.32 6.29 17.97
CA LYS A 56 -13.64 7.46 17.38
C LYS A 56 -12.28 7.67 18.02
N LEU A 57 -12.22 7.74 19.36
CA LEU A 57 -10.97 7.89 20.11
C LEU A 57 -9.96 6.79 19.76
N GLN A 58 -10.39 5.52 19.75
CA GLN A 58 -9.52 4.40 19.40
C GLN A 58 -9.07 4.44 17.93
N ALA A 59 -9.96 4.83 17.01
CA ALA A 59 -9.63 4.96 15.60
C ALA A 59 -8.61 6.09 15.39
N ASP A 60 -8.79 7.23 16.04
CA ASP A 60 -7.90 8.40 15.94
C ASP A 60 -6.52 8.10 16.53
N GLN A 61 -6.42 7.35 17.63
CA GLN A 61 -5.14 6.86 18.18
C GLN A 61 -4.34 6.01 17.19
N ARG A 62 -5.01 5.29 16.29
CA ARG A 62 -4.36 4.46 15.26
C ARG A 62 -4.01 5.25 14.00
N ARG A 63 -4.46 6.50 13.86
CA ARG A 63 -4.12 7.34 12.70
C ARG A 63 -2.67 7.79 12.83
N ARG A 64 -1.94 7.75 11.71
CA ARG A 64 -0.59 8.32 11.65
C ARG A 64 -0.70 9.83 11.51
N PRO A 65 0.13 10.62 12.22
CA PRO A 65 0.16 12.06 12.02
C PRO A 65 0.55 12.35 10.56
N ALA A 66 -0.05 13.39 9.99
CA ALA A 66 0.29 13.84 8.65
C ALA A 66 1.75 14.33 8.64
N VAL A 67 2.53 13.87 7.66
CA VAL A 67 3.87 14.42 7.45
C VAL A 67 3.70 15.85 6.91
N CYS A 68 4.22 16.82 7.64
CA CYS A 68 4.23 18.21 7.23
C CYS A 68 5.41 18.44 6.29
N PHE A 69 5.13 18.89 5.07
CA PHE A 69 6.15 19.33 4.13
C PHE A 69 6.16 20.85 4.06
N ARG A 70 7.34 21.42 3.81
CA ARG A 70 7.54 22.83 3.53
C ARG A 70 7.91 23.03 2.07
N VAL A 71 7.76 24.27 1.61
CA VAL A 71 8.29 24.67 0.31
C VAL A 71 9.81 24.53 0.36
N TRP A 72 10.40 24.05 -0.73
CA TRP A 72 11.82 23.70 -0.91
C TRP A 72 12.29 22.37 -0.30
N ASP A 73 11.41 21.60 0.35
CA ASP A 73 11.76 20.26 0.80
C ASP A 73 11.96 19.30 -0.37
N LYS A 74 12.95 18.41 -0.23
CA LYS A 74 13.20 17.31 -1.17
C LYS A 74 12.28 16.12 -0.86
N VAL A 75 11.60 15.62 -1.88
CA VAL A 75 10.63 14.53 -1.75
C VAL A 75 10.76 13.52 -2.88
N LEU A 76 10.48 12.26 -2.56
CA LEU A 76 10.28 11.19 -3.54
C LEU A 76 8.79 11.07 -3.87
N VAL A 77 8.49 10.91 -5.16
CA VAL A 77 7.12 10.76 -5.66
C VAL A 77 6.81 9.28 -5.89
N LYS A 78 5.66 8.81 -5.42
CA LYS A 78 5.18 7.44 -5.65
C LYS A 78 4.87 7.22 -7.13
N THR A 79 5.49 6.21 -7.73
CA THR A 79 5.28 5.84 -9.13
C THR A 79 4.29 4.70 -9.27
N HIS A 80 3.57 4.72 -10.40
CA HIS A 80 2.63 3.69 -10.81
C HIS A 80 3.04 3.16 -12.20
N ALA A 81 4.24 2.62 -12.30
CA ALA A 81 4.75 2.07 -13.56
C ALA A 81 3.95 0.82 -13.97
N LEU A 82 3.47 0.79 -15.22
CA LEU A 82 2.82 -0.37 -15.81
C LEU A 82 3.86 -1.27 -16.47
N SER A 83 3.67 -2.59 -16.40
CA SER A 83 4.53 -3.55 -17.12
C SER A 83 4.31 -3.39 -18.63
N LYS A 84 5.39 -3.46 -19.41
CA LYS A 84 5.37 -3.41 -20.86
C LYS A 84 6.20 -4.57 -21.41
N ALA A 85 5.53 -5.66 -21.78
CA ALA A 85 6.17 -6.88 -22.24
C ALA A 85 7.01 -6.68 -23.52
N SER A 86 6.55 -5.83 -24.44
CA SER A 86 7.26 -5.51 -25.69
C SER A 86 8.64 -4.89 -25.46
N GLN A 87 8.80 -4.14 -24.37
CA GLN A 87 10.06 -3.52 -23.96
C GLN A 87 10.84 -4.38 -22.96
N GLY A 88 10.37 -5.60 -22.66
CA GLY A 88 10.94 -6.46 -21.61
C GLY A 88 10.81 -5.86 -20.20
N PHE A 89 9.96 -4.84 -20.01
CA PHE A 89 9.84 -4.13 -18.74
C PHE A 89 8.73 -4.74 -17.88
N THR A 90 9.07 -5.06 -16.63
CA THR A 90 8.13 -5.58 -15.64
C THR A 90 8.08 -4.66 -14.44
N SER A 91 6.87 -4.16 -14.14
CA SER A 91 6.61 -3.23 -13.04
C SER A 91 7.01 -3.77 -11.68
N LYS A 92 7.11 -5.10 -11.53
CA LYS A 92 7.54 -5.77 -10.30
C LYS A 92 8.97 -5.38 -9.89
N PHE A 93 9.82 -5.08 -10.87
CA PHE A 93 11.21 -4.68 -10.64
C PHE A 93 11.41 -3.16 -10.73
N ALA A 94 10.37 -2.40 -11.06
CA ALA A 94 10.44 -0.96 -11.09
C ALA A 94 10.56 -0.40 -9.66
N PRO A 95 11.34 0.69 -9.46
CA PRO A 95 11.32 1.37 -8.18
C PRO A 95 9.92 1.93 -7.92
N ARG A 96 9.43 1.75 -6.69
CA ARG A 96 8.08 2.20 -6.27
C ARG A 96 7.97 3.71 -6.11
N ARG A 97 9.11 4.39 -6.04
CA ARG A 97 9.20 5.84 -5.90
C ARG A 97 10.32 6.33 -6.79
N ASP A 98 10.12 7.51 -7.34
CA ASP A 98 11.03 8.16 -8.26
C ASP A 98 11.52 9.47 -7.67
N GLY A 99 12.72 9.85 -8.12
CA GLY A 99 13.36 11.15 -8.07
C GLY A 99 13.41 11.90 -6.73
N PRO A 100 14.55 12.49 -6.35
CA PRO A 100 14.50 13.62 -5.44
C PRO A 100 13.92 14.82 -6.20
N TYR A 101 12.66 15.13 -5.95
CA TYR A 101 12.00 16.33 -6.44
C TYR A 101 11.93 17.40 -5.37
N VAL A 102 11.66 18.64 -5.76
CA VAL A 102 11.55 19.78 -4.84
C VAL A 102 10.11 20.29 -4.84
N ILE A 103 9.59 20.58 -3.65
CA ILE A 103 8.29 21.25 -3.51
C ILE A 103 8.45 22.73 -3.85
N THR A 104 7.79 23.20 -4.90
CA THR A 104 7.87 24.60 -5.33
C THR A 104 6.78 25.46 -4.71
N PHE A 105 5.57 24.92 -4.55
CA PHE A 105 4.43 25.68 -4.06
C PHE A 105 3.42 24.80 -3.31
N GLN A 106 2.85 25.32 -2.23
CA GLN A 106 1.79 24.66 -1.48
C GLN A 106 0.42 25.13 -2.00
N LYS A 107 -0.28 24.27 -2.76
CA LYS A 107 -1.63 24.60 -3.27
C LYS A 107 -2.71 24.45 -2.19
N SER A 108 -2.55 23.48 -1.30
CA SER A 108 -3.45 23.28 -0.15
C SER A 108 -2.67 22.63 1.00
N PRO A 109 -3.24 22.52 2.22
CA PRO A 109 -2.58 21.85 3.34
C PRO A 109 -2.10 20.43 3.02
N THR A 110 -2.75 19.74 2.09
CA THR A 110 -2.45 18.35 1.72
C THR A 110 -1.96 18.18 0.28
N THR A 111 -1.83 19.26 -0.49
CA THR A 111 -1.52 19.19 -1.92
C THR A 111 -0.42 20.17 -2.29
N PHE A 112 0.63 19.65 -2.92
CA PHE A 112 1.85 20.37 -3.24
C PHE A 112 2.15 20.28 -4.74
N GLN A 113 2.69 21.37 -5.27
CA GLN A 113 3.24 21.43 -6.62
C GLN A 113 4.73 21.14 -6.55
N ILE A 114 5.19 20.27 -7.45
CA ILE A 114 6.52 19.68 -7.40
C ILE A 114 7.22 19.92 -8.72
N ALA A 115 8.52 20.14 -8.67
CA ALA A 115 9.38 20.30 -9.84
C ALA A 115 10.65 19.46 -9.72
N ALA A 116 11.32 19.25 -10.85
CA ALA A 116 12.67 18.70 -10.87
C ALA A 116 13.63 19.68 -10.18
N PRO A 117 14.66 19.18 -9.48
CA PRO A 117 15.64 20.04 -8.82
C PRO A 117 16.39 20.92 -9.83
N ASP A 118 16.59 20.43 -11.06
CA ASP A 118 17.32 21.13 -12.11
C ASP A 118 16.45 22.17 -12.85
N ALA A 119 15.12 21.98 -12.84
CA ALA A 119 14.17 22.80 -13.58
C ALA A 119 12.99 23.20 -12.68
N THR A 120 13.24 24.07 -11.71
CA THR A 120 12.22 24.51 -10.74
C THR A 120 11.13 25.40 -11.33
N ALA A 121 11.41 26.06 -12.46
CA ALA A 121 10.44 26.89 -13.18
C ALA A 121 9.34 26.07 -13.87
N VAL A 122 9.63 24.84 -14.29
CA VAL A 122 8.67 23.97 -14.97
C VAL A 122 8.14 22.95 -13.97
N PRO A 123 6.86 23.04 -13.56
CA PRO A 123 6.31 22.08 -12.63
C PRO A 123 6.13 20.71 -13.27
N LEU A 124 6.55 19.66 -12.58
CA LEU A 124 6.26 18.28 -12.95
C LEU A 124 4.76 18.00 -12.83
N GLY A 125 4.15 18.49 -11.74
CA GLY A 125 2.74 18.27 -11.47
C GLY A 125 2.34 18.63 -10.05
N VAL A 126 1.08 18.30 -9.73
CA VAL A 126 0.47 18.54 -8.41
C VAL A 126 0.19 17.19 -7.76
N TYR A 127 0.65 17.02 -6.53
CA TYR A 127 0.59 15.76 -5.81
C TYR A 127 0.03 15.94 -4.40
N HIS A 128 -0.71 14.94 -3.94
CA HIS A 128 -1.20 14.87 -2.57
C HIS A 128 -0.11 14.33 -1.62
N VAL A 129 -0.12 14.73 -0.35
CA VAL A 129 0.84 14.29 0.71
C VAL A 129 1.05 12.78 0.75
N SER A 130 0.00 11.98 0.50
CA SER A 130 0.08 10.52 0.51
C SER A 130 0.93 9.91 -0.62
N ALA A 131 1.14 10.65 -1.71
CA ALA A 131 2.01 10.25 -2.81
C ALA A 131 3.46 10.69 -2.59
N LEU A 132 3.71 11.53 -1.59
CA LEU A 132 5.02 12.13 -1.32
C LEU A 132 5.66 11.47 -0.13
N THR A 133 6.99 11.38 -0.19
CA THR A 133 7.77 10.96 0.96
C THR A 133 9.04 11.77 1.08
N PRO A 134 9.46 12.08 2.32
CA PRO A 134 10.66 12.87 2.54
C PRO A 134 11.87 12.16 1.94
N PHE A 135 12.67 12.90 1.18
CA PHE A 135 13.92 12.40 0.64
C PHE A 135 14.97 12.40 1.76
N VAL A 136 15.45 11.21 2.12
CA VAL A 136 16.61 11.07 3.01
C VAL A 136 17.81 10.83 2.10
N PRO A 137 18.83 11.71 2.09
CA PRO A 137 20.04 11.45 1.33
C PRO A 137 20.63 10.12 1.84
N PRO A 138 21.19 9.29 0.95
CA PRO A 138 21.85 8.07 1.40
C PRO A 138 22.96 8.49 2.36
N ALA A 139 22.78 8.21 3.65
CA ALA A 139 23.89 8.26 4.59
C ALA A 139 24.97 7.36 4.01
N THR A 140 26.21 7.87 3.93
CA THR A 140 27.40 7.13 3.50
C THR A 140 27.25 5.69 3.95
N VAL A 141 26.96 4.80 3.00
CA VAL A 141 26.51 3.44 3.32
C VAL A 141 27.63 2.83 4.15
N PRO A 142 27.43 2.48 5.43
CA PRO A 142 28.47 1.76 6.15
C PRO A 142 28.67 0.47 5.37
N VAL A 143 29.90 0.27 4.90
CA VAL A 143 30.32 -0.97 4.25
C VAL A 143 29.75 -2.14 5.07
N PRO A 144 29.09 -3.11 4.44
CA PRO A 144 28.46 -4.20 5.19
C PRO A 144 29.54 -4.86 6.07
N LEU A 145 29.36 -4.77 7.40
CA LEU A 145 30.31 -5.30 8.40
C LEU A 145 30.62 -6.79 8.18
N LYS A 146 29.76 -7.49 7.43
CA LYS A 146 29.95 -8.88 7.02
C LYS A 146 29.61 -9.02 5.53
N PRO A 147 30.53 -9.52 4.70
CA PRO A 147 30.21 -9.82 3.30
C PRO A 147 29.08 -10.84 3.24
N ILE A 148 28.17 -10.66 2.28
CA ILE A 148 27.07 -11.61 2.03
C ILE A 148 27.71 -12.97 1.71
N ARG A 149 27.52 -13.94 2.62
CA ARG A 149 27.85 -15.33 2.33
C ARG A 149 27.02 -15.75 1.12
N ARG A 150 27.69 -16.18 0.04
CA ARG A 150 27.00 -16.75 -1.12
C ARG A 150 26.12 -17.90 -0.62
N ARG A 151 24.80 -17.72 -0.65
CA ARG A 151 23.85 -18.79 -0.33
C ARG A 151 23.84 -19.76 -1.50
N GLY A 152 24.05 -21.04 -1.23
CA GLY A 152 24.06 -22.10 -2.23
C GLY A 152 24.90 -23.29 -1.79
N ARG A 153 24.65 -24.45 -2.39
CA ARG A 153 25.54 -25.62 -2.29
C ARG A 153 26.90 -25.23 -2.88
N PRO A 154 28.02 -25.49 -2.22
CA PRO A 154 29.33 -25.24 -2.81
C PRO A 154 29.41 -25.96 -4.16
N HIS A 155 29.98 -25.29 -5.17
CA HIS A 155 30.26 -25.93 -6.44
C HIS A 155 31.10 -27.18 -6.17
N LYS A 156 30.66 -28.33 -6.69
CA LYS A 156 31.42 -29.58 -6.63
C LYS A 156 32.71 -29.32 -7.40
N THR A 157 33.82 -29.12 -6.69
CA THR A 157 35.15 -29.07 -7.31
C THR A 157 35.38 -30.41 -7.98
N ALA A 158 35.49 -30.43 -9.31
CA ALA A 158 35.95 -31.63 -10.00
C ALA A 158 37.36 -31.93 -9.49
N LYS A 159 37.59 -33.18 -9.04
CA LYS A 159 38.96 -33.61 -8.73
C LYS A 159 39.80 -33.45 -9.99
N PRO A 160 41.07 -32.98 -9.91
CA PRO A 160 41.93 -32.97 -11.07
C PRO A 160 42.08 -34.41 -11.57
N GLU A 161 41.60 -34.67 -12.79
CA GLU A 161 41.74 -35.97 -13.44
C GLU A 161 43.23 -36.21 -13.69
N SER A 162 43.73 -37.27 -13.08
CA SER A 162 45.06 -37.82 -13.30
C SER A 162 45.24 -38.13 -14.79
N THR A 163 46.27 -37.54 -15.40
CA THR A 163 46.71 -37.87 -16.76
C THR A 163 47.13 -39.34 -16.86
N ALA A 164 46.39 -40.14 -17.61
CA ALA A 164 46.86 -41.42 -18.16
C ALA A 164 46.50 -41.49 -19.65
N PRO A 165 47.43 -41.86 -20.55
CA PRO A 165 47.19 -41.85 -21.99
C PRO A 165 46.34 -43.06 -22.40
N CYS A 166 45.19 -42.79 -23.02
CA CYS A 166 44.28 -43.80 -23.55
C CYS A 166 44.77 -44.27 -24.93
N SER A 167 45.10 -45.56 -25.05
CA SER A 167 45.59 -46.19 -26.28
C SER A 167 44.50 -46.28 -27.35
N ALA A 168 44.81 -45.80 -28.56
CA ALA A 168 43.94 -45.81 -29.72
C ALA A 168 43.54 -47.22 -30.19
N ARG A 169 42.25 -47.44 -30.48
CA ARG A 169 41.81 -48.47 -31.44
C ARG A 169 40.89 -47.85 -32.48
N ARG A 170 41.37 -47.92 -33.72
CA ARG A 170 40.77 -47.43 -34.95
C ARG A 170 39.85 -48.53 -35.51
N SER A 171 38.58 -48.23 -35.80
CA SER A 171 37.76 -49.09 -36.66
C SER A 171 37.08 -48.25 -37.74
N HIS A 172 37.49 -48.50 -38.98
CA HIS A 172 36.97 -47.90 -40.21
C HIS A 172 35.48 -48.24 -40.40
N ARG A 173 34.68 -47.26 -40.87
CA ARG A 173 33.37 -47.51 -41.47
C ARG A 173 33.31 -46.82 -42.83
N VAL A 174 33.35 -47.64 -43.89
CA VAL A 174 33.23 -47.23 -45.30
C VAL A 174 31.79 -46.77 -45.57
N ARG A 175 31.63 -45.55 -46.11
CA ARG A 175 30.33 -45.05 -46.60
C ARG A 175 30.22 -45.37 -48.10
N ARG A 176 29.21 -46.17 -48.50
CA ARG A 176 28.82 -46.33 -49.91
C ARG A 176 27.78 -45.26 -50.26
N SER A 177 28.04 -44.51 -51.32
CA SER A 177 27.14 -43.52 -51.94
C SER A 177 26.25 -44.18 -52.99
N PRO A 178 24.95 -43.90 -53.08
CA PRO A 178 24.13 -44.34 -54.21
C PRO A 178 24.22 -43.37 -55.39
N GLN A 179 24.28 -43.93 -56.59
CA GLN A 179 24.42 -43.24 -57.88
C GLN A 179 23.09 -42.66 -58.36
N ARG A 180 23.21 -41.54 -59.09
CA ARG A 180 22.15 -40.76 -59.75
C ARG A 180 21.87 -41.39 -61.12
N LEU A 181 20.62 -41.70 -61.45
CA LEU A 181 20.20 -42.01 -62.82
C LEU A 181 19.26 -40.91 -63.32
N SER A 182 19.63 -40.35 -64.45
CA SER A 182 18.90 -39.38 -65.26
C SER A 182 18.21 -40.10 -66.42
N LEU A 183 16.95 -39.74 -66.68
CA LEU A 183 16.38 -39.50 -68.01
C LEU A 183 15.26 -38.47 -67.83
#